data_AF-A0A1G3M1D7-F1
#
_entry.id   AF-A0A1G3M1D7-F1
#
_cell.length_a   1.000
_cell.length_b   1.000
_cell.length_c   1.000
_cell.angle_alpha   90.00
_cell.angle_beta   90.00
_cell.angle_gamma   90.00
#
_symmetry.space_group_name_H-M   'P 1'
#
loop_
_entity.id
_entity.type
_entity.pdbx_description
1 polymer ?
#
loop_
_entity_poly.entity_id
_entity_poly.type
_entity_poly.pdbx_seq_one_letter_code
_entity_poly.pdbx_strand_id
1 'polypeptide(L)'
;ETYSSFTRLFLPRYKRPEVDEISNLSTAIVIDQHRLGGNARSTLGTATDINALLRLLFSRFAAPHIGYGNAYSFNDPAGMCPDCEGIGRIITLNTENALGREKSLNEGAILLPGFNPGSYYWKTYAESGFFDNDKKLRDYSPEEWQLLVNAKPQKVALNYQDTDFNATYEGLAVRFMRQNVKTEKETSKLGAKRMALFSTTAACPDCGGKRYNQKVLESRLNGYSIHDLTTLQLDNLLQVLEGFTDPRSRPIVDSIRERVSNLIDIGLGYMDLSRETPTLSGGESQRVKMVKHLSSSLTGLLYIFDEPSIGLHPRDVHRLNELLVRLRDKGNTVLVVEHDPDVIKIGDHIVDMGPKAGSGGGRIMYSGGYEGLLTSDTLTARHLGKKTRLNLSPRTAKGFIQSGVSSLHNLKNVRLRVPLGALTVVTGVAGSGKSTLVHRVFAREHPEAVLIDQSPVQANSRSNPATFTDIMTSIRNAFAEANGAPAGLFSYNPTEPARPAREPASSN
;
A
#
# COMPACT_ATOMS: atom_id res chain seq x y z
N GLU A 1 -12.06 -15.66 -2.23
CA GLU A 1 -13.33 -16.42 -2.32
C GLU A 1 -13.05 -17.84 -2.82
N THR A 2 -13.34 -18.84 -2.00
CA THR A 2 -12.73 -20.18 -2.12
C THR A 2 -13.57 -21.22 -2.86
N TYR A 3 -14.82 -20.91 -3.21
CA TYR A 3 -15.70 -21.82 -3.97
C TYR A 3 -16.47 -21.09 -5.06
N SER A 4 -16.57 -21.73 -6.23
CA SER A 4 -17.38 -21.26 -7.36
C SER A 4 -18.85 -21.16 -6.98
N SER A 5 -19.60 -20.28 -7.64
CA SER A 5 -21.05 -20.11 -7.43
C SER A 5 -21.80 -21.45 -7.55
N PHE A 6 -21.33 -22.31 -8.44
CA PHE A 6 -21.85 -23.66 -8.65
C PHE A 6 -21.56 -24.59 -7.46
N THR A 7 -20.32 -24.60 -6.96
CA THR A 7 -19.93 -25.44 -5.80
C THR A 7 -20.63 -25.02 -4.51
N ARG A 8 -20.92 -23.72 -4.33
CA ARG A 8 -21.67 -23.21 -3.17
C ARG A 8 -23.09 -23.78 -3.08
N LEU A 9 -23.68 -24.24 -4.19
CA LEU A 9 -25.00 -24.87 -4.19
C LEU A 9 -25.00 -26.26 -3.52
N PHE A 10 -23.85 -26.94 -3.51
CA PHE A 10 -23.70 -28.31 -3.01
C PHE A 10 -22.97 -28.38 -1.66
N LEU A 11 -22.54 -27.25 -1.10
CA LEU A 11 -22.00 -27.21 0.25
C LEU A 11 -23.09 -27.59 1.26
N PRO A 12 -22.76 -28.34 2.33
CA PRO A 12 -23.70 -28.61 3.40
C PRO A 12 -24.28 -27.30 3.90
N ARG A 13 -25.59 -27.11 3.71
CA ARG A 13 -26.31 -26.03 4.37
C ARG A 13 -26.49 -26.46 5.81
N TYR A 14 -25.52 -26.15 6.65
CA TYR A 14 -25.72 -26.25 8.08
C TYR A 14 -26.94 -25.38 8.40
N LYS A 15 -28.00 -26.02 8.90
CA LYS A 15 -29.16 -25.30 9.44
C LYS A 15 -28.60 -24.30 10.44
N ARG A 16 -29.12 -23.06 10.44
CA ARG A 16 -28.90 -22.18 11.60
C ARG A 16 -29.22 -23.02 12.84
N PRO A 17 -28.36 -23.03 13.87
CA PRO A 17 -28.65 -23.77 15.09
C PRO A 17 -30.06 -23.39 15.56
N GLU A 18 -30.86 -24.40 15.94
CA GLU A 18 -32.16 -24.17 16.55
C GLU A 18 -31.91 -23.68 17.98
N VAL A 19 -31.70 -22.37 18.10
CA VAL A 19 -31.54 -21.66 19.37
C VAL A 19 -32.69 -20.67 19.51
N ASP A 20 -33.44 -20.81 20.60
CA ASP A 20 -34.58 -19.95 20.92
C ASP A 20 -34.13 -18.53 21.28
N GLU A 21 -32.97 -18.40 21.91
CA GLU A 21 -32.39 -17.12 22.32
C GLU A 21 -30.86 -17.22 22.38
N ILE A 22 -30.18 -16.13 22.02
CA ILE A 22 -28.75 -15.95 22.32
C ILE A 22 -28.62 -14.70 23.18
N SER A 23 -28.37 -14.90 24.47
CA SER A 23 -28.12 -13.84 25.44
C SER A 23 -26.62 -13.61 25.63
N ASN A 24 -26.24 -12.45 26.18
CA ASN A 24 -24.85 -12.09 26.53
C ASN A 24 -23.85 -12.00 25.37
N LEU A 25 -24.34 -11.78 24.14
CA LEU A 25 -23.47 -11.45 23.00
C LEU A 25 -22.96 -10.00 23.13
N SER A 26 -21.69 -9.85 23.49
CA SER A 26 -21.01 -8.56 23.39
C SER A 26 -20.74 -8.22 21.92
N THR A 27 -20.88 -6.95 21.55
CA THR A 27 -20.48 -6.51 20.20
C THR A 27 -18.96 -6.64 20.07
N ALA A 28 -18.52 -7.44 19.09
CA ALA A 28 -17.11 -7.73 18.88
C ALA A 28 -16.53 -6.95 17.69
N ILE A 29 -15.33 -6.41 17.88
CA ILE A 29 -14.51 -5.75 16.85
C ILE A 29 -13.24 -6.57 16.67
N VAL A 30 -13.03 -7.12 15.47
CA VAL A 30 -11.81 -7.86 15.11
C VAL A 30 -10.83 -6.94 14.41
N ILE A 31 -9.60 -6.89 14.91
CA ILE A 31 -8.48 -6.13 14.36
C ILE A 31 -7.41 -7.13 13.92
N ASP A 32 -7.44 -7.45 12.63
CA ASP A 32 -6.57 -8.44 12.01
C ASP A 32 -5.28 -7.84 11.43
N GLN A 33 -4.36 -8.74 11.05
CA GLN A 33 -3.07 -8.42 10.44
C GLN A 33 -3.18 -7.87 9.00
N HIS A 34 -4.36 -7.91 8.37
CA HIS A 34 -4.52 -7.43 7.00
C HIS A 34 -4.15 -5.94 6.93
N ARG A 35 -3.38 -5.55 5.92
CA ARG A 35 -3.04 -4.12 5.74
C ARG A 35 -4.32 -3.31 5.59
N LEU A 36 -4.26 -2.05 6.03
CA LEU A 36 -5.34 -1.11 5.75
C LEU A 36 -5.47 -1.00 4.23
N GLY A 37 -6.59 -1.50 3.71
CA GLY A 37 -6.95 -1.35 2.32
C GLY A 37 -7.30 0.10 1.99
N GLY A 38 -7.85 0.27 0.80
CA GLY A 38 -8.27 1.57 0.30
C GLY A 38 -7.71 1.85 -1.09
N ASN A 39 -8.24 2.90 -1.69
CA ASN A 39 -7.75 3.44 -2.96
C ASN A 39 -6.87 4.67 -2.67
N ALA A 40 -6.39 5.35 -3.71
CA ALA A 40 -5.57 6.56 -3.55
C ALA A 40 -6.25 7.69 -2.75
N ARG A 41 -7.59 7.62 -2.56
CA ARG A 41 -8.37 8.56 -1.74
C ARG A 41 -8.38 8.20 -0.25
N SER A 42 -7.96 6.99 0.12
CA SER A 42 -7.80 6.57 1.51
C SER A 42 -6.43 7.02 2.02
N THR A 43 -6.43 7.91 3.01
CA THR A 43 -5.25 8.50 3.64
C THR A 43 -5.26 8.28 5.15
N LEU A 44 -4.13 8.50 5.82
CA LEU A 44 -4.03 8.44 7.28
C LEU A 44 -5.08 9.34 7.96
N GLY A 45 -5.25 10.57 7.47
CA GLY A 45 -6.23 11.52 8.01
C GLY A 45 -7.69 11.09 7.82
N THR A 46 -8.01 10.39 6.73
CA THR A 46 -9.35 9.80 6.56
C THR A 46 -9.55 8.54 7.39
N ALA A 47 -8.52 7.72 7.58
CA ALA A 47 -8.63 6.46 8.32
C ALA A 47 -8.84 6.68 9.84
N THR A 48 -8.41 7.83 10.34
CA THR A 48 -8.43 8.22 11.76
C THR A 48 -9.52 9.26 12.07
N ASP A 49 -10.33 9.62 11.07
CA ASP A 49 -11.33 10.70 11.06
C ASP A 49 -10.81 12.10 11.43
N ILE A 50 -9.48 12.29 11.48
CA ILE A 50 -8.88 13.61 11.72
C ILE A 50 -9.27 14.58 10.61
N ASN A 51 -9.34 14.12 9.35
CA ASN A 51 -9.83 14.95 8.23
C ASN A 51 -11.29 15.39 8.40
N ALA A 52 -12.13 14.64 9.11
CA ALA A 52 -13.50 15.09 9.40
C ALA A 52 -13.50 16.29 10.35
N LEU A 53 -12.68 16.23 11.40
CA LEU A 53 -12.52 17.33 12.36
C LEU A 53 -11.86 18.56 11.71
N LEU A 54 -10.84 18.37 10.87
CA LEU A 54 -10.22 19.46 10.11
C LEU A 54 -11.22 20.15 9.18
N ARG A 55 -12.05 19.39 8.46
CA ARG A 55 -13.12 19.95 7.62
C ARG A 55 -14.12 20.77 8.43
N LEU A 56 -14.53 20.26 9.59
CA LEU A 56 -15.39 20.99 10.52
C LEU A 56 -14.75 22.27 11.03
N LEU A 57 -13.46 22.23 11.39
CA LEU A 57 -12.68 23.38 11.83
C LEU A 57 -12.63 24.46 10.73
N PHE A 58 -12.24 24.08 9.51
CA PHE A 58 -12.12 25.03 8.39
C PHE A 58 -13.47 25.62 7.98
N SER A 59 -14.52 24.80 7.87
CA SER A 59 -15.87 25.31 7.54
C SER A 59 -16.41 26.35 8.51
N ARG A 60 -15.96 26.37 9.76
CA ARG A 60 -16.44 27.31 10.78
C ARG A 60 -15.55 28.54 10.94
N PHE A 61 -14.24 28.39 10.75
CA PHE A 61 -13.27 29.40 11.18
C PHE A 61 -12.31 29.90 10.09
N ALA A 62 -12.21 29.23 8.94
CA ALA A 62 -11.29 29.66 7.88
C ALA A 62 -11.85 30.84 7.06
N ALA A 63 -10.95 31.65 6.51
CA ALA A 63 -11.24 32.78 5.66
C ALA A 63 -10.43 32.72 4.34
N PRO A 64 -11.05 32.95 3.17
CA PRO A 64 -12.49 33.11 2.94
C PRO A 64 -13.30 31.85 3.28
N HIS A 65 -14.55 32.03 3.70
CA HIS A 65 -15.48 30.94 3.90
C HIS A 65 -16.04 30.45 2.56
N ILE A 66 -15.87 29.16 2.26
CA ILE A 66 -16.26 28.57 0.97
C ILE A 66 -17.42 27.57 1.06
N GLY A 67 -17.91 27.27 2.27
CA GLY A 67 -19.02 26.34 2.50
C GLY A 67 -18.83 25.45 3.73
N TYR A 68 -19.69 24.43 3.83
CA TYR A 68 -19.66 23.45 4.90
C TYR A 68 -18.51 22.43 4.73
N GLY A 69 -18.43 21.44 5.63
CA GLY A 69 -17.33 20.47 5.64
C GLY A 69 -17.10 19.72 4.32
N ASN A 70 -18.13 19.53 3.48
CA ASN A 70 -17.98 18.93 2.15
C ASN A 70 -17.15 19.79 1.18
N ALA A 71 -17.24 21.12 1.27
CA ALA A 71 -16.45 22.04 0.45
C ALA A 71 -14.93 21.92 0.71
N TYR A 72 -14.53 21.41 1.88
CA TYR A 72 -13.14 21.16 2.24
C TYR A 72 -12.74 19.68 2.08
N SER A 73 -13.47 18.90 1.28
CA SER A 73 -13.21 17.48 1.05
C SER A 73 -12.61 17.24 -0.33
N PHE A 74 -11.43 16.63 -0.41
CA PHE A 74 -10.89 16.14 -1.69
C PHE A 74 -11.65 14.92 -2.23
N ASN A 75 -12.61 14.37 -1.48
CA ASN A 75 -13.49 13.29 -1.92
C ASN A 75 -14.83 13.79 -2.44
N ASP A 76 -15.08 15.10 -2.39
CA ASP A 76 -16.34 15.72 -2.82
C ASP A 76 -16.09 16.67 -3.99
N PRO A 77 -16.95 16.69 -5.03
CA PRO A 77 -16.81 17.62 -6.16
C PRO A 77 -16.69 19.09 -5.74
N ALA A 78 -17.29 19.48 -4.60
CA ALA A 78 -17.21 20.84 -4.08
C ALA A 78 -15.79 21.25 -3.65
N GLY A 79 -14.94 20.31 -3.22
CA GLY A 79 -13.61 20.58 -2.69
C GLY A 79 -12.45 20.00 -3.50
N MET A 80 -12.69 18.98 -4.32
CA MET A 80 -11.65 18.29 -5.06
C MET A 80 -11.14 19.09 -6.25
N CYS A 81 -9.88 18.87 -6.61
CA CYS A 81 -9.31 19.31 -7.88
C CYS A 81 -10.07 18.63 -9.04
N PRO A 82 -10.60 19.38 -10.02
CA PRO A 82 -11.39 18.82 -11.12
C PRO A 82 -10.56 17.94 -12.05
N ASP A 83 -9.30 18.30 -12.28
CA ASP A 83 -8.43 17.59 -13.24
C ASP A 83 -8.01 16.19 -12.79
N CYS A 84 -7.75 16.00 -11.50
CA CYS A 84 -7.37 14.70 -10.94
C CYS A 84 -8.46 14.08 -10.07
N GLU A 85 -9.64 14.70 -9.99
CA GLU A 85 -10.76 14.29 -9.14
C GLU A 85 -10.34 13.97 -7.68
N GLY A 86 -9.46 14.81 -7.11
CA GLY A 86 -8.98 14.62 -5.74
C GLY A 86 -7.99 13.46 -5.50
N ILE A 87 -7.49 12.81 -6.56
CA ILE A 87 -6.42 11.81 -6.45
C ILE A 87 -5.06 12.47 -6.19
N GLY A 88 -4.82 13.65 -6.74
CA GLY A 88 -3.55 14.38 -6.68
C GLY A 88 -2.49 13.83 -7.64
N ARG A 89 -2.77 12.74 -8.34
CA ARG A 89 -1.89 12.18 -9.35
C ARG A 89 -2.67 11.92 -10.62
N ILE A 90 -1.99 12.02 -11.74
CA ILE A 90 -2.49 11.60 -13.04
C ILE A 90 -1.55 10.54 -13.59
N ILE A 91 -2.11 9.59 -14.34
CA ILE A 91 -1.29 8.84 -15.29
C ILE A 91 -0.77 9.86 -16.30
N THR A 92 0.45 9.70 -16.80
CA THR A 92 1.04 10.56 -17.83
C THR A 92 2.09 9.78 -18.60
N LEU A 93 2.71 10.41 -19.59
CA LEU A 93 3.77 9.82 -20.39
C LEU A 93 5.03 9.58 -19.54
N ASN A 94 5.54 8.35 -19.57
CA ASN A 94 6.86 8.01 -19.06
C ASN A 94 7.93 8.46 -20.06
N THR A 95 8.50 9.64 -19.84
CA THR A 95 9.48 10.24 -20.76
C THR A 95 10.75 9.40 -20.90
N GLU A 96 11.19 8.70 -19.85
CA GLU A 96 12.40 7.86 -19.91
C GLU A 96 12.25 6.69 -20.88
N ASN A 97 11.04 6.12 -20.96
CA ASN A 97 10.75 5.03 -21.90
C ASN A 97 10.27 5.57 -23.26
N ALA A 98 9.65 6.74 -23.29
CA ALA A 98 9.08 7.32 -24.49
C ALA A 98 10.08 8.14 -25.31
N LEU A 99 11.19 8.59 -24.72
CA LEU A 99 12.15 9.49 -25.36
C LEU A 99 13.59 8.96 -25.23
N GLY A 100 14.26 8.76 -26.37
CA GLY A 100 15.68 8.48 -26.42
C GLY A 100 16.51 9.75 -26.29
N ARG A 101 16.99 10.08 -25.09
CA ARG A 101 17.73 11.32 -24.81
C ARG A 101 19.00 11.52 -25.66
N GLU A 102 19.60 10.42 -26.10
CA GLU A 102 20.84 10.41 -26.91
C GLU A 102 20.62 10.63 -28.42
N LYS A 103 19.37 10.78 -28.85
CA LYS A 103 18.97 10.96 -30.24
C LYS A 103 18.36 12.34 -30.48
N SER A 104 18.46 12.82 -31.72
CA SER A 104 17.69 13.97 -32.22
C SER A 104 16.30 13.56 -32.72
N LEU A 105 15.44 14.54 -33.04
CA LEU A 105 14.13 14.25 -33.62
C LEU A 105 14.27 13.51 -34.96
N ASN A 106 15.22 13.91 -35.80
CA ASN A 106 15.52 13.23 -37.08
C ASN A 106 16.03 11.80 -36.89
N GLU A 107 16.78 11.53 -35.82
CA GLU A 107 17.27 10.18 -35.48
C GLU A 107 16.19 9.27 -34.84
N GLY A 108 14.96 9.78 -34.68
CA GLY A 108 13.85 9.04 -34.08
C GLY A 108 13.93 9.00 -32.56
N ALA A 109 14.12 10.16 -31.91
CA ALA A 109 14.14 10.26 -30.46
C ALA A 109 12.79 9.94 -29.78
N ILE A 110 11.67 10.04 -30.49
CA ILE A 110 10.34 9.70 -29.94
C ILE A 110 10.06 8.22 -30.16
N LEU A 111 10.09 7.42 -29.09
CA LEU A 111 9.96 5.97 -29.10
C LEU A 111 8.49 5.49 -29.04
N LEU A 112 7.54 6.41 -29.07
CA LEU A 112 6.12 6.10 -29.10
C LEU A 112 5.70 5.49 -30.44
N PRO A 113 4.79 4.49 -30.44
CA PRO A 113 4.26 3.94 -31.68
C PRO A 113 3.63 5.01 -32.58
N GLY A 114 4.04 5.04 -33.85
CA GLY A 114 3.52 6.00 -34.83
C GLY A 114 4.23 7.35 -34.88
N PHE A 115 5.35 7.51 -34.15
CA PHE A 115 6.20 8.71 -34.16
C PHE A 115 7.55 8.50 -34.86
N ASN A 116 7.67 7.47 -35.69
CA ASN A 116 8.87 7.25 -36.49
C ASN A 116 9.14 8.46 -37.41
N PRO A 117 10.41 8.79 -37.72
CA PRO A 117 10.74 9.85 -38.66
C PRO A 117 9.96 9.73 -39.98
N GLY A 118 9.42 10.85 -40.47
CA GLY A 118 8.56 10.91 -41.66
C GLY A 118 7.08 10.56 -41.43
N SER A 119 6.70 10.02 -40.27
CA SER A 119 5.28 9.78 -39.93
C SER A 119 4.50 11.07 -39.69
N TYR A 120 3.17 11.02 -39.87
CA TYR A 120 2.28 12.17 -39.66
C TYR A 120 2.46 12.81 -38.28
N TYR A 121 2.49 12.00 -37.21
CA TYR A 121 2.67 12.53 -35.87
C TYR A 121 4.05 13.11 -35.65
N TRP A 122 5.11 12.47 -36.16
CA TRP A 122 6.46 13.01 -36.07
C TRP A 122 6.58 14.39 -36.73
N LYS A 123 5.99 14.58 -37.92
CA LYS A 123 5.98 15.87 -38.63
C LYS A 123 5.37 16.99 -37.82
N THR A 124 4.31 16.70 -37.04
CA THR A 124 3.71 17.73 -36.16
C THR A 124 4.69 18.29 -35.13
N TYR A 125 5.80 17.61 -34.82
CA TYR A 125 6.85 18.11 -33.92
C TYR A 125 8.05 18.62 -34.71
N ALA A 126 8.58 17.83 -35.64
CA ALA A 126 9.78 18.18 -36.39
C ALA A 126 9.57 19.38 -37.33
N GLU A 127 8.42 19.46 -38.00
CA GLU A 127 8.10 20.55 -38.94
C GLU A 127 7.34 21.70 -38.26
N SER A 128 7.23 21.70 -36.92
CA SER A 128 6.51 22.74 -36.16
C SER A 128 7.21 24.12 -36.16
N GLY A 129 8.50 24.15 -36.52
CA GLY A 129 9.35 25.34 -36.42
C GLY A 129 9.85 25.65 -35.00
N PHE A 130 9.55 24.80 -34.01
CA PHE A 130 9.91 25.03 -32.61
C PHE A 130 11.25 24.43 -32.17
N PHE A 131 11.79 23.48 -32.92
CA PHE A 131 12.98 22.72 -32.52
C PHE A 131 14.03 22.71 -33.63
N ASP A 132 15.28 22.67 -33.22
CA ASP A 132 16.36 22.17 -34.08
C ASP A 132 16.27 20.64 -34.12
N ASN A 133 15.95 20.09 -35.28
CA ASN A 133 15.65 18.66 -35.45
C ASN A 133 16.89 17.76 -35.39
N ASP A 134 18.09 18.33 -35.50
CA ASP A 134 19.36 17.61 -35.43
C ASP A 134 20.00 17.72 -34.03
N LYS A 135 19.48 18.61 -33.19
CA LYS A 135 19.86 18.71 -31.77
C LYS A 135 19.38 17.48 -30.99
N LYS A 136 20.28 16.89 -30.20
CA LYS A 136 19.94 15.75 -29.33
C LYS A 136 19.06 16.21 -28.16
N LEU A 137 18.10 15.37 -27.77
CA LEU A 137 17.16 15.71 -26.70
C LEU A 137 17.83 15.97 -25.33
N ARG A 138 18.99 15.37 -25.05
CA ARG A 138 19.75 15.63 -23.81
C ARG A 138 20.22 17.08 -23.69
N ASP A 139 20.40 17.77 -24.82
CA ASP A 139 20.93 19.12 -24.92
C ASP A 139 19.79 20.17 -25.00
N TYR A 140 18.53 19.75 -24.88
CA TYR A 140 17.38 20.65 -24.85
C TYR A 140 17.38 21.50 -23.58
N SER A 141 17.06 22.78 -23.76
CA SER A 141 16.76 23.72 -22.69
C SER A 141 15.46 23.32 -21.95
N PRO A 142 15.26 23.77 -20.70
CA PRO A 142 14.02 23.57 -19.97
C PRO A 142 12.78 24.03 -20.75
N GLU A 143 12.89 25.11 -21.51
CA GLU A 143 11.82 25.67 -22.34
C GLU A 143 11.48 24.77 -23.52
N GLU A 144 12.50 24.31 -24.26
CA GLU A 144 12.32 23.34 -25.36
C GLU A 144 11.71 22.03 -24.83
N TRP A 145 12.17 21.54 -23.67
CA TRP A 145 11.61 20.35 -23.05
C TRP A 145 10.15 20.53 -22.64
N GLN A 146 9.82 21.68 -22.03
CA GLN A 146 8.46 22.01 -21.65
C GLN A 146 7.54 22.09 -22.87
N LEU A 147 8.03 22.63 -23.99
CA LEU A 147 7.29 22.71 -25.24
C LEU A 147 7.08 21.31 -25.84
N LEU A 148 8.10 20.47 -25.88
CA LEU A 148 8.03 19.11 -26.43
C LEU A 148 7.07 18.20 -25.64
N VAL A 149 7.12 18.28 -24.30
CA VAL A 149 6.42 17.31 -23.44
C VAL A 149 5.06 17.82 -22.96
N ASN A 150 4.97 19.10 -22.56
CA ASN A 150 3.85 19.64 -21.78
C ASN A 150 3.14 20.82 -22.44
N ALA A 151 3.42 21.15 -23.70
CA ALA A 151 2.77 22.27 -24.37
C ALA A 151 1.25 22.13 -24.41
N LYS A 152 0.56 23.24 -24.11
CA LYS A 152 -0.89 23.34 -24.33
C LYS A 152 -1.20 23.32 -25.84
N PRO A 153 -2.40 22.86 -26.24
CA PRO A 153 -2.80 22.86 -27.64
C PRO A 153 -2.70 24.26 -28.27
N GLN A 154 -1.94 24.38 -29.35
CA GLN A 154 -1.76 25.59 -30.13
C GLN A 154 -1.75 25.27 -31.63
N LYS A 155 -2.10 26.25 -32.48
CA LYS A 155 -2.12 26.05 -33.93
C LYS A 155 -0.72 26.21 -34.52
N VAL A 156 -0.35 25.30 -35.41
CA VAL A 156 0.87 25.37 -36.22
C VAL A 156 0.51 25.16 -37.69
N ALA A 157 1.16 25.88 -38.58
CA ALA A 157 1.06 25.65 -40.02
C ALA A 157 2.04 24.54 -40.40
N LEU A 158 1.54 23.49 -41.05
CA LEU A 158 2.36 22.40 -41.56
C LEU A 158 2.16 22.28 -43.07
N ASN A 159 3.22 21.93 -43.78
CA ASN A 159 3.16 21.63 -45.21
C ASN A 159 3.15 20.11 -45.41
N TYR A 160 2.11 19.58 -46.07
CA TYR A 160 2.07 18.16 -46.42
C TYR A 160 1.70 17.98 -47.88
N GLN A 161 2.62 17.39 -48.65
CA GLN A 161 2.44 17.14 -50.09
C GLN A 161 2.04 18.43 -50.85
N ASP A 162 2.80 19.51 -50.65
CA ASP A 162 2.58 20.82 -51.28
C ASP A 162 1.24 21.49 -50.93
N THR A 163 0.61 21.04 -49.82
CA THR A 163 -0.64 21.63 -49.30
C THR A 163 -0.41 22.10 -47.87
N ASP A 164 -0.61 23.40 -47.63
CA ASP A 164 -0.54 23.98 -46.29
C ASP A 164 -1.83 23.68 -45.53
N PHE A 165 -1.70 23.10 -44.33
CA PHE A 165 -2.84 22.87 -43.44
C PHE A 165 -2.50 23.25 -42.00
N ASN A 166 -3.52 23.72 -41.28
CA ASN A 166 -3.39 24.04 -39.88
C ASN A 166 -3.52 22.77 -39.04
N ALA A 167 -2.46 22.42 -38.33
CA ALA A 167 -2.47 21.33 -37.35
C ALA A 167 -2.51 21.89 -35.92
N THR A 168 -2.97 21.07 -34.98
CA THR A 168 -2.87 21.38 -33.55
C THR A 168 -1.61 20.73 -32.99
N TYR A 169 -0.64 21.56 -32.64
CA TYR A 169 0.51 21.18 -31.84
C TYR A 169 0.10 21.09 -30.37
N GLU A 170 0.49 20.03 -29.71
CA GLU A 170 0.33 19.83 -28.26
C GLU A 170 1.51 18.99 -27.79
N GLY A 171 1.90 19.13 -26.53
CA GLY A 171 3.02 18.36 -25.98
C GLY A 171 2.74 16.86 -26.00
N LEU A 172 3.80 16.04 -26.09
CA LEU A 172 3.69 14.58 -26.17
C LEU A 172 2.90 13.97 -25.00
N ALA A 173 3.07 14.49 -23.79
CA ALA A 173 2.34 14.01 -22.63
C ALA A 173 0.85 14.40 -22.69
N VAL A 174 0.55 15.62 -23.17
CA VAL A 174 -0.81 16.12 -23.36
C VAL A 174 -1.55 15.28 -24.42
N ARG A 175 -0.89 15.00 -25.55
CA ARG A 175 -1.42 14.11 -26.60
C ARG A 175 -1.66 12.71 -26.06
N PHE A 176 -0.66 12.14 -25.38
CA PHE A 176 -0.73 10.79 -24.82
C PHE A 176 -1.92 10.65 -23.88
N MET A 177 -2.14 11.65 -23.01
CA MET A 177 -3.27 11.68 -22.09
C MET A 177 -4.63 11.77 -22.80
N ARG A 178 -4.73 12.65 -23.79
CA ARG A 178 -5.94 12.81 -24.60
C ARG A 178 -6.32 11.54 -25.34
N GLN A 179 -5.34 10.83 -25.90
CA GLN A 179 -5.57 9.64 -26.74
C GLN A 179 -5.78 8.34 -25.95
N ASN A 180 -5.18 8.21 -24.76
CA ASN A 180 -5.11 6.91 -24.07
C ASN A 180 -5.78 6.89 -22.69
N VAL A 181 -6.00 8.05 -22.05
CA VAL A 181 -6.58 8.11 -20.70
C VAL A 181 -7.98 8.71 -20.72
N LYS A 182 -8.26 9.72 -21.54
CA LYS A 182 -9.57 10.38 -21.62
C LYS A 182 -10.56 9.74 -22.61
N THR A 183 -10.11 8.81 -23.45
CA THR A 183 -10.96 8.10 -24.41
C THR A 183 -11.21 6.67 -23.95
N GLU A 184 -12.47 6.30 -23.72
CA GLU A 184 -12.95 4.94 -23.45
C GLU A 184 -12.83 4.04 -24.70
N LYS A 185 -11.61 3.87 -25.23
CA LYS A 185 -11.39 2.89 -26.31
C LYS A 185 -11.03 1.55 -25.69
N GLU A 186 -11.85 0.53 -25.99
CA GLU A 186 -11.53 -0.87 -25.71
C GLU A 186 -10.18 -1.21 -26.34
N THR A 187 -9.15 -1.23 -25.50
CA THR A 187 -7.80 -1.53 -25.94
C THR A 187 -7.58 -3.03 -25.81
N SER A 188 -7.11 -3.70 -26.86
CA SER A 188 -6.74 -5.12 -26.78
C SER A 188 -5.71 -5.35 -25.67
N LYS A 189 -5.72 -6.53 -25.03
CA LYS A 189 -4.78 -6.86 -23.93
C LYS A 189 -3.30 -6.61 -24.29
N LEU A 190 -2.94 -6.79 -25.56
CA LEU A 190 -1.59 -6.55 -26.07
C LEU A 190 -1.28 -5.04 -26.20
N GLY A 191 -2.26 -4.24 -26.64
CA GLY A 191 -2.15 -2.77 -26.69
C GLY A 191 -2.04 -2.15 -25.31
N ALA A 192 -2.82 -2.63 -24.34
CA ALA A 192 -2.76 -2.19 -22.95
C ALA A 192 -1.39 -2.47 -22.31
N LYS A 193 -0.80 -3.65 -22.58
CA LYS A 193 0.54 -4.01 -22.07
C LYS A 193 1.66 -3.14 -22.66
N ARG A 194 1.58 -2.79 -23.96
CA ARG A 194 2.51 -1.85 -24.58
C ARG A 194 2.33 -0.43 -24.05
N MET A 195 1.10 -0.01 -23.79
CA MET A 195 0.79 1.32 -23.23
C MET A 195 1.27 1.47 -21.77
N ALA A 196 1.24 0.38 -21.00
CA ALA A 196 1.77 0.35 -19.64
C ALA A 196 3.27 0.68 -19.57
N LEU A 197 4.04 0.36 -20.61
CA LEU A 197 5.48 0.69 -20.67
C LEU A 197 5.74 2.19 -20.81
N PHE A 198 4.87 2.90 -21.53
CA PHE A 198 5.00 4.33 -21.78
C PHE A 198 4.18 5.19 -20.82
N SER A 199 3.52 4.60 -19.83
CA SER A 199 2.79 5.34 -18.82
C SER A 199 3.54 5.33 -17.49
N THR A 200 3.49 6.46 -16.80
CA THR A 200 3.94 6.61 -15.42
C THR A 200 2.91 7.41 -14.65
N THR A 201 3.01 7.42 -13.33
CA THR A 201 2.17 8.27 -12.48
C THR A 201 2.96 9.50 -12.07
N ALA A 202 2.39 10.70 -12.26
CA ALA A 202 2.99 11.97 -11.86
C ALA A 202 2.02 12.78 -10.99
N ALA A 203 2.55 13.78 -10.29
CA ALA A 203 1.71 14.75 -9.58
C ALA A 203 0.80 15.48 -10.58
N CYS A 204 -0.45 15.75 -10.18
CA CYS A 204 -1.37 16.52 -10.99
C CYS A 204 -0.79 17.94 -11.22
N PRO A 205 -0.67 18.42 -12.47
CA PRO A 205 -0.09 19.73 -12.77
C PRO A 205 -0.98 20.89 -12.30
N ASP A 206 -2.30 20.70 -12.23
CA ASP A 206 -3.26 21.73 -11.84
C ASP A 206 -3.19 22.01 -10.33
N CYS A 207 -3.38 20.98 -9.49
CA CYS A 207 -3.27 21.14 -8.04
C CYS A 207 -1.86 20.94 -7.48
N GLY A 208 -0.85 20.64 -8.31
CA GLY A 208 0.52 20.32 -7.86
C GLY A 208 0.60 19.09 -6.94
N GLY A 209 -0.39 18.19 -7.02
CA GLY A 209 -0.50 17.04 -6.12
C GLY A 209 -1.33 17.26 -4.85
N LYS A 210 -1.84 18.47 -4.63
CA LYS A 210 -2.54 18.86 -3.39
C LYS A 210 -3.96 18.30 -3.25
N ARG A 211 -4.54 17.73 -4.31
CA ARG A 211 -5.89 17.12 -4.37
C ARG A 211 -7.07 18.08 -4.26
N TYR A 212 -6.88 19.30 -3.80
CA TYR A 212 -7.95 20.28 -3.63
C TYR A 212 -8.02 21.27 -4.79
N ASN A 213 -9.21 21.86 -4.99
CA ASN A 213 -9.36 23.00 -5.90
C ASN A 213 -8.78 24.29 -5.29
N GLN A 214 -8.62 25.31 -6.14
CA GLN A 214 -7.98 26.56 -5.76
C GLN A 214 -8.69 27.31 -4.63
N LYS A 215 -10.04 27.30 -4.59
CA LYS A 215 -10.82 27.96 -3.53
C LYS A 215 -10.51 27.40 -2.14
N VAL A 216 -10.32 26.09 -2.03
CA VAL A 216 -9.92 25.42 -0.79
C VAL A 216 -8.50 25.81 -0.38
N LEU A 217 -7.58 25.95 -1.33
CA LEU A 217 -6.18 26.32 -1.06
C LEU A 217 -6.02 27.78 -0.64
N GLU A 218 -6.95 28.64 -1.06
CA GLU A 218 -7.01 30.06 -0.68
C GLU A 218 -7.67 30.29 0.67
N SER A 219 -8.57 29.39 1.10
CA SER A 219 -9.18 29.41 2.43
C SER A 219 -8.18 29.03 3.51
N ARG A 220 -7.86 29.98 4.39
CA ARG A 220 -6.81 29.84 5.42
C ARG A 220 -7.36 30.00 6.82
N LEU A 221 -6.80 29.24 7.75
CA LEU A 221 -6.97 29.36 9.18
C LEU A 221 -5.58 29.50 9.81
N ASN A 222 -5.36 30.58 10.56
CA ASN A 222 -4.05 30.93 11.14
C ASN A 222 -2.90 30.88 10.11
N GLY A 223 -3.16 31.28 8.86
CA GLY A 223 -2.18 31.27 7.77
C GLY A 223 -2.05 29.95 7.01
N TYR A 224 -2.66 28.86 7.49
CA TYR A 224 -2.57 27.53 6.86
C TYR A 224 -3.85 27.19 6.07
N SER A 225 -3.70 26.63 4.87
CA SER A 225 -4.80 25.92 4.21
C SER A 225 -4.99 24.53 4.83
N ILE A 226 -6.13 23.87 4.56
CA ILE A 226 -6.36 22.51 5.07
C ILE A 226 -5.32 21.52 4.54
N HIS A 227 -4.87 21.72 3.29
CA HIS A 227 -3.79 20.94 2.71
C HIS A 227 -2.49 21.10 3.52
N ASP A 228 -2.10 22.34 3.82
CA ASP A 228 -0.86 22.65 4.52
C ASP A 228 -0.79 21.90 5.85
N LEU A 229 -1.87 21.92 6.64
CA LEU A 229 -1.95 21.18 7.90
C LEU A 229 -1.86 19.66 7.71
N THR A 230 -2.53 19.10 6.69
CA THR A 230 -2.51 17.65 6.45
C THR A 230 -1.16 17.11 5.98
N THR A 231 -0.30 17.96 5.43
CA THR A 231 1.04 17.58 4.95
C THR A 231 2.16 17.81 5.96
N LEU A 232 1.87 18.43 7.10
CA LEU A 232 2.83 18.52 8.20
C LEU A 232 3.05 17.12 8.80
N GLN A 233 4.31 16.87 9.21
CA GLN A 233 4.58 15.73 10.07
C GLN A 233 3.76 15.86 11.36
N LEU A 234 3.24 14.76 11.90
CA LEU A 234 2.30 14.80 13.03
C LEU A 234 2.89 15.52 14.24
N ASP A 235 4.19 15.36 14.52
CA ASP A 235 4.88 16.09 15.60
C ASP A 235 4.79 17.61 15.40
N ASN A 236 5.03 18.08 14.16
CA ASN A 236 4.93 19.49 13.80
C ASN A 236 3.48 19.97 13.76
N LEU A 237 2.55 19.13 13.31
CA LEU A 237 1.12 19.44 13.30
C LEU A 237 0.62 19.66 14.73
N LEU A 238 1.01 18.82 15.68
CA LEU A 238 0.65 18.97 17.08
C LEU A 238 1.12 20.33 17.62
N GLN A 239 2.39 20.69 17.36
CA GLN A 239 2.94 21.98 17.76
C GLN A 239 2.21 23.16 17.10
N VAL A 240 1.88 23.06 15.80
CA VAL A 240 1.14 24.12 15.10
C VAL A 240 -0.26 24.29 15.70
N LEU A 241 -0.95 23.21 16.05
CA LEU A 241 -2.28 23.25 16.66
C LEU A 241 -2.28 23.89 18.06
N GLU A 242 -1.16 23.90 18.78
CA GLU A 242 -1.05 24.61 20.06
C GLU A 242 -1.14 26.13 19.90
N GLY A 243 -0.77 26.65 18.73
CA GLY A 243 -0.92 28.06 18.38
C GLY A 243 -2.36 28.48 18.05
N PHE A 244 -3.31 27.54 18.02
CA PHE A 244 -4.72 27.83 17.70
C PHE A 244 -5.45 28.20 18.99
N THR A 245 -5.36 29.47 19.37
CA THR A 245 -5.79 29.97 20.69
C THR A 245 -7.23 30.49 20.75
N ASP A 246 -7.96 30.54 19.62
CA ASP A 246 -9.36 30.98 19.60
C ASP A 246 -10.26 30.07 20.47
N PRO A 247 -10.90 30.60 21.53
CA PRO A 247 -11.74 29.79 22.42
C PRO A 247 -12.89 29.06 21.72
N ARG A 248 -13.40 29.60 20.60
CA ARG A 248 -14.55 29.03 19.87
C ARG A 248 -14.17 27.76 19.11
N SER A 249 -12.92 27.66 18.65
CA SER A 249 -12.42 26.50 17.91
C SER A 249 -11.83 25.42 18.82
N ARG A 250 -11.52 25.79 20.08
CA ARG A 250 -10.81 24.96 21.05
C ARG A 250 -11.35 23.54 21.23
N PRO A 251 -12.67 23.27 21.35
CA PRO A 251 -13.16 21.89 21.47
C PRO A 251 -12.80 21.00 20.26
N ILE A 252 -12.83 21.57 19.05
CA ILE A 252 -12.48 20.84 17.82
C ILE A 252 -10.96 20.66 17.75
N VAL A 253 -10.20 21.71 18.07
CA VAL A 253 -8.74 21.67 18.09
C VAL A 253 -8.24 20.64 19.10
N ASP A 254 -8.78 20.61 20.32
CA ASP A 254 -8.41 19.64 21.35
C ASP A 254 -8.74 18.21 20.92
N SER A 255 -9.89 18.00 20.26
CA SER A 255 -10.25 16.69 19.67
C SER A 255 -9.26 16.25 18.58
N ILE A 256 -8.76 17.19 17.76
CA ILE A 256 -7.74 16.91 16.75
C ILE A 256 -6.40 16.59 17.44
N ARG A 257 -5.99 17.40 18.41
CA ARG A 257 -4.73 17.22 19.17
C ARG A 257 -4.69 15.88 19.87
N GLU A 258 -5.78 15.45 20.51
CA GLU A 258 -5.88 14.14 21.15
C GLU A 258 -5.64 13.00 20.14
N ARG A 259 -6.29 13.05 18.96
CA ARG A 259 -6.12 12.02 17.92
C ARG A 259 -4.72 12.01 17.32
N VAL A 260 -4.14 13.19 17.10
CA VAL A 260 -2.75 13.34 16.63
C VAL A 260 -1.78 12.80 17.68
N SER A 261 -1.98 13.12 18.96
CA SER A 261 -1.18 12.59 20.08
C SER A 261 -1.23 11.07 20.12
N ASN A 262 -2.42 10.46 20.00
CA ASN A 262 -2.56 9.00 19.99
C ASN A 262 -1.75 8.33 18.85
N LEU A 263 -1.65 8.98 17.68
CA LEU A 263 -0.79 8.51 16.58
C LEU A 263 0.70 8.67 16.90
N ILE A 264 1.11 9.77 17.54
CA ILE A 264 2.49 10.02 17.96
C ILE A 264 2.92 9.00 19.03
N ASP A 265 2.07 8.77 20.02
CA ASP A 265 2.30 7.85 21.14
C ASP A 265 2.61 6.45 20.63
N ILE A 266 1.89 5.98 19.60
CA ILE A 266 2.13 4.67 19.00
C ILE A 266 3.32 4.66 18.01
N GLY A 267 4.05 5.76 17.87
CA GLY A 267 5.26 5.84 17.06
C GLY A 267 5.01 6.16 15.59
N LEU A 268 3.91 6.84 15.26
CA LEU A 268 3.63 7.32 13.90
C LEU A 268 3.90 8.82 13.71
N GLY A 269 4.57 9.49 14.67
CA GLY A 269 4.84 10.94 14.65
C GLY A 269 5.54 11.45 13.39
N TYR A 270 6.37 10.61 12.75
CA TYR A 270 7.10 10.94 11.53
C TYR A 270 6.24 11.05 10.26
N MET A 271 4.99 10.59 10.30
CA MET A 271 4.07 10.58 9.18
C MET A 271 3.33 11.91 9.03
N ASP A 272 2.65 12.08 7.90
CA ASP A 272 1.68 13.15 7.67
C ASP A 272 0.28 12.56 7.38
N LEU A 273 -0.77 13.37 7.53
CA LEU A 273 -2.16 12.92 7.35
C LEU A 273 -2.52 12.64 5.90
N SER A 274 -1.77 13.19 4.93
CA SER A 274 -2.01 12.98 3.49
C SER A 274 -1.50 11.64 2.97
N ARG A 275 -0.68 10.93 3.77
CA ARG A 275 -0.10 9.64 3.39
C ARG A 275 -1.17 8.59 3.07
N GLU A 276 -1.09 8.03 1.87
CA GLU A 276 -2.04 7.06 1.32
C GLU A 276 -1.99 5.72 2.10
N THR A 277 -3.14 5.19 2.52
CA THR A 277 -3.21 3.94 3.30
C THR A 277 -2.58 2.74 2.58
N PRO A 278 -2.65 2.58 1.25
CA PRO A 278 -1.97 1.48 0.55
C PRO A 278 -0.44 1.53 0.62
N THR A 279 0.14 2.69 0.95
CA THR A 279 1.60 2.87 1.07
C THR A 279 2.14 2.55 2.46
N LEU A 280 1.25 2.23 3.40
CA LEU A 280 1.62 1.86 4.75
C LEU A 280 2.18 0.43 4.78
N SER A 281 3.24 0.24 5.56
CA SER A 281 3.71 -1.10 5.96
C SER A 281 2.65 -1.83 6.78
N GLY A 282 2.82 -3.14 6.98
CA GLY A 282 1.96 -3.94 7.85
C GLY A 282 1.86 -3.36 9.25
N GLY A 283 3.01 -3.13 9.90
CA GLY A 283 3.05 -2.53 11.24
C GLY A 283 2.48 -1.11 11.30
N GLU A 284 2.72 -0.25 10.30
CA GLU A 284 2.08 1.08 10.24
C GLU A 284 0.56 0.96 10.13
N SER A 285 0.06 0.10 9.24
CA SER A 285 -1.38 -0.12 9.05
C SER A 285 -2.07 -0.60 10.32
N GLN A 286 -1.44 -1.55 11.01
CA GLN A 286 -1.95 -2.13 12.24
C GLN A 286 -2.08 -1.05 13.31
N ARG A 287 -1.00 -0.28 13.55
CA ARG A 287 -1.01 0.84 14.51
C ARG A 287 -2.10 1.88 14.23
N VAL A 288 -2.35 2.21 12.96
CA VAL A 288 -3.44 3.14 12.58
C VAL A 288 -4.82 2.56 12.92
N LYS A 289 -5.06 1.26 12.66
CA LYS A 289 -6.31 0.59 13.08
C LYS A 289 -6.50 0.69 14.60
N MET A 290 -5.44 0.47 15.37
CA MET A 290 -5.52 0.54 16.83
C MET A 290 -5.94 1.93 17.32
N VAL A 291 -5.32 2.99 16.80
CA VAL A 291 -5.62 4.38 17.19
C VAL A 291 -7.05 4.79 16.81
N LYS A 292 -7.56 4.30 15.68
CA LYS A 292 -8.96 4.53 15.29
C LYS A 292 -9.93 4.06 16.38
N HIS A 293 -9.67 2.90 16.98
CA HIS A 293 -10.52 2.34 18.02
C HIS A 293 -10.30 3.00 19.39
N LEU A 294 -9.07 3.41 19.72
CA LEU A 294 -8.81 4.22 20.91
C LEU A 294 -9.58 5.54 20.91
N SER A 295 -9.67 6.19 19.75
CA SER A 295 -10.30 7.50 19.60
C SER A 295 -11.83 7.41 19.63
N SER A 296 -12.39 6.20 19.72
CA SER A 296 -13.82 6.01 19.91
C SER A 296 -14.19 6.11 21.39
N SER A 297 -15.38 6.67 21.68
CA SER A 297 -15.96 6.72 23.02
C SER A 297 -16.73 5.44 23.37
N LEU A 298 -16.43 4.32 22.70
CA LEU A 298 -17.15 3.07 22.85
C LEU A 298 -16.69 2.33 24.11
N THR A 299 -17.65 1.83 24.88
CA THR A 299 -17.45 1.07 26.12
C THR A 299 -18.32 -0.19 26.08
N GLY A 300 -17.93 -1.26 26.80
CA GLY A 300 -18.67 -2.53 26.81
C GLY A 300 -18.52 -3.35 25.54
N LEU A 301 -17.47 -3.12 24.75
CA LEU A 301 -17.17 -3.89 23.54
C LEU A 301 -16.13 -4.98 23.81
N LEU A 302 -16.14 -6.01 22.96
CA LEU A 302 -15.08 -7.01 22.87
C LEU A 302 -14.15 -6.68 21.70
N TYR A 303 -12.89 -6.33 21.99
CA TYR A 303 -11.86 -6.16 20.98
C TYR A 303 -11.03 -7.42 20.84
N ILE A 304 -10.83 -7.91 19.62
CA ILE A 304 -10.02 -9.08 19.33
C ILE A 304 -8.85 -8.64 18.44
N PHE A 305 -7.63 -8.73 18.96
CA PHE A 305 -6.40 -8.40 18.25
C PHE A 305 -5.68 -9.67 17.83
N ASP A 306 -5.24 -9.71 16.57
CA ASP A 306 -4.44 -10.79 16.01
C ASP A 306 -2.99 -10.33 15.80
N GLU A 307 -2.08 -10.78 16.67
CA GLU A 307 -0.65 -10.46 16.74
C GLU A 307 -0.32 -8.96 16.51
N PRO A 308 -0.81 -8.04 17.39
CA PRO A 308 -0.59 -6.60 17.31
C PRO A 308 0.88 -6.15 17.32
N SER A 309 1.80 -6.97 17.82
CA SER A 309 3.23 -6.66 17.88
C SER A 309 3.99 -6.88 16.57
N ILE A 310 3.38 -7.50 15.55
CA ILE A 310 4.05 -7.81 14.28
C ILE A 310 4.62 -6.55 13.62
N GLY A 311 5.91 -6.61 13.30
CA GLY A 311 6.61 -5.51 12.62
C GLY A 311 6.84 -4.28 13.51
N LEU A 312 6.54 -4.36 14.82
CA LEU A 312 7.01 -3.39 15.80
C LEU A 312 8.46 -3.66 16.16
N HIS A 313 9.21 -2.59 16.41
CA HIS A 313 10.51 -2.71 17.04
C HIS A 313 10.29 -3.02 18.53
N PRO A 314 11.14 -3.83 19.21
CA PRO A 314 10.96 -4.14 20.64
C PRO A 314 10.82 -2.89 21.53
N ARG A 315 11.57 -1.83 21.19
CA ARG A 315 11.44 -0.51 21.85
C ARG A 315 10.01 0.04 21.80
N ASP A 316 9.19 -0.29 20.81
CA ASP A 316 7.85 0.27 20.63
C ASP A 316 6.73 -0.63 21.21
N VAL A 317 7.04 -1.85 21.66
CA VAL A 317 6.06 -2.80 22.22
C VAL A 317 5.42 -2.25 23.50
N HIS A 318 6.16 -1.52 24.34
CA HIS A 318 5.57 -0.90 25.54
C HIS A 318 4.42 0.07 25.21
N ARG A 319 4.48 0.80 24.09
CA ARG A 319 3.42 1.73 23.66
C ARG A 319 2.16 0.99 23.25
N LEU A 320 2.33 -0.16 22.60
CA LEU A 320 1.25 -1.09 22.31
C LEU A 320 0.61 -1.59 23.61
N ASN A 321 1.44 -1.98 24.59
CA ASN A 321 0.94 -2.46 25.88
C ASN A 321 0.10 -1.40 26.61
N GLU A 322 0.60 -0.16 26.69
CA GLU A 322 -0.14 0.97 27.26
C GLU A 322 -1.47 1.23 26.53
N LEU A 323 -1.51 1.05 25.21
CA LEU A 323 -2.73 1.17 24.42
C LEU A 323 -3.76 0.11 24.80
N LEU A 324 -3.34 -1.17 24.83
CA LEU A 324 -4.22 -2.29 25.16
C LEU A 324 -4.81 -2.12 26.57
N VAL A 325 -3.98 -1.70 27.53
CA VAL A 325 -4.40 -1.38 28.90
C VAL A 325 -5.40 -0.22 28.92
N ARG A 326 -5.13 0.90 28.24
CA ARG A 326 -6.08 2.01 28.16
C ARG A 326 -7.41 1.61 27.55
N LEU A 327 -7.40 0.75 26.53
CA LEU A 327 -8.63 0.27 25.89
C LEU A 327 -9.46 -0.60 26.84
N ARG A 328 -8.80 -1.48 27.60
CA ARG A 328 -9.41 -2.27 28.68
C ARG A 328 -10.00 -1.35 29.77
N ASP A 329 -9.22 -0.40 30.26
CA ASP A 329 -9.58 0.49 31.37
C ASP A 329 -10.74 1.44 31.03
N LYS A 330 -11.03 1.66 29.74
CA LYS A 330 -12.27 2.31 29.26
C LYS A 330 -13.53 1.46 29.49
N GLY A 331 -13.43 0.27 30.06
CA GLY A 331 -14.54 -0.65 30.29
C GLY A 331 -14.83 -1.57 29.10
N ASN A 332 -13.79 -1.94 28.34
CA ASN A 332 -13.89 -2.92 27.26
C ASN A 332 -13.18 -4.22 27.62
N THR A 333 -13.57 -5.31 26.97
CA THR A 333 -12.83 -6.58 27.03
C THR A 333 -11.85 -6.63 25.87
N VAL A 334 -10.58 -6.92 26.13
CA VAL A 334 -9.53 -6.97 25.11
C VAL A 334 -8.95 -8.38 25.06
N LEU A 335 -9.21 -9.10 23.99
CA LEU A 335 -8.65 -10.41 23.67
C LEU A 335 -7.51 -10.25 22.68
N VAL A 336 -6.33 -10.78 23.00
CA VAL A 336 -5.14 -10.64 22.16
C VAL A 336 -4.55 -12.02 21.90
N VAL A 337 -4.37 -12.35 20.61
CA VAL A 337 -3.54 -13.47 20.18
C VAL A 337 -2.13 -12.94 20.02
N GLU A 338 -1.17 -13.46 20.80
CA GLU A 338 0.20 -12.97 20.82
C GLU A 338 1.22 -14.06 21.13
N HIS A 339 2.47 -13.74 20.77
CA HIS A 339 3.64 -14.55 21.03
C HIS A 339 4.78 -13.72 21.67
N ASP A 340 4.66 -12.39 21.68
CA ASP A 340 5.65 -11.50 22.27
C ASP A 340 5.64 -11.59 23.82
N PRO A 341 6.81 -11.86 24.47
CA PRO A 341 6.90 -11.97 25.92
C PRO A 341 6.43 -10.72 26.70
N ASP A 342 6.67 -9.52 26.16
CA ASP A 342 6.29 -8.28 26.82
C ASP A 342 4.78 -8.05 26.75
N VAL A 343 4.11 -8.51 25.69
CA VAL A 343 2.63 -8.46 25.60
C VAL A 343 1.98 -9.52 26.46
N ILE A 344 2.52 -10.75 26.47
CA ILE A 344 2.01 -11.83 27.35
C ILE A 344 2.05 -11.39 28.81
N LYS A 345 3.12 -10.70 29.21
CA LYS A 345 3.34 -10.26 30.59
C LYS A 345 2.27 -9.31 31.15
N ILE A 346 1.65 -8.48 30.30
CA ILE A 346 0.62 -7.54 30.76
C ILE A 346 -0.78 -8.16 30.83
N GLY A 347 -0.95 -9.41 30.39
CA GLY A 347 -2.24 -10.07 30.34
C GLY A 347 -2.79 -10.33 31.74
N ASP A 348 -3.98 -9.78 32.02
CA ASP A 348 -4.69 -10.05 33.29
C ASP A 348 -5.09 -11.53 33.41
N HIS A 349 -5.39 -12.15 32.26
CA HIS A 349 -5.72 -13.56 32.13
C HIS A 349 -5.12 -14.11 30.83
N ILE A 350 -4.43 -15.24 30.93
CA ILE A 350 -3.72 -15.87 29.81
C ILE A 350 -4.28 -17.26 29.58
N VAL A 351 -4.58 -17.56 28.32
CA VAL A 351 -4.98 -18.88 27.84
C VAL A 351 -3.88 -19.42 26.93
N ASP A 352 -3.21 -20.48 27.35
CA ASP A 352 -2.16 -21.12 26.56
C ASP A 352 -2.74 -22.31 25.77
N MET A 353 -2.44 -22.36 24.47
CA MET A 353 -3.01 -23.34 23.55
C MET A 353 -1.94 -24.33 23.08
N GLY A 354 -2.29 -25.62 22.97
CA GLY A 354 -1.33 -26.63 22.54
C GLY A 354 -1.88 -28.05 22.56
N PRO A 355 -1.03 -29.07 22.78
CA PRO A 355 0.44 -28.99 22.94
C PRO A 355 1.23 -28.86 21.62
N LYS A 356 0.59 -29.09 20.46
CA LYS A 356 1.22 -28.99 19.12
C LYS A 356 0.33 -28.18 18.17
N ALA A 357 0.78 -27.99 16.94
CA ALA A 357 -0.03 -27.41 15.86
C ALA A 357 -0.93 -28.47 15.18
N GLY A 358 -1.95 -28.02 14.45
CA GLY A 358 -2.84 -28.87 13.67
C GLY A 358 -3.66 -29.85 14.52
N SER A 359 -3.79 -31.10 14.05
CA SER A 359 -4.53 -32.16 14.75
C SER A 359 -3.96 -32.54 16.13
N GLY A 360 -2.70 -32.17 16.40
CA GLY A 360 -2.07 -32.35 17.70
C GLY A 360 -2.28 -31.20 18.68
N GLY A 361 -3.03 -30.16 18.29
CA GLY A 361 -3.33 -28.98 19.10
C GLY A 361 -4.76 -28.94 19.63
N GLY A 362 -5.28 -27.72 19.81
CA GLY A 362 -6.69 -27.47 20.14
C GLY A 362 -7.08 -27.71 21.60
N ARG A 363 -6.10 -27.82 22.51
CA ARG A 363 -6.34 -27.96 23.96
C ARG A 363 -5.85 -26.73 24.71
N ILE A 364 -6.60 -26.34 25.73
CA ILE A 364 -6.16 -25.35 26.72
C ILE A 364 -5.16 -26.04 27.65
N MET A 365 -3.91 -25.60 27.60
CA MET A 365 -2.81 -26.13 28.41
C MET A 365 -2.69 -25.40 29.75
N TYR A 366 -3.07 -24.12 29.77
CA TYR A 366 -3.08 -23.27 30.96
C TYR A 366 -4.16 -22.18 30.81
N SER A 367 -4.78 -21.77 31.92
CA SER A 367 -5.73 -20.67 32.00
C SER A 367 -5.61 -19.99 33.36
N GLY A 368 -5.13 -18.75 33.41
CA GLY A 368 -4.93 -18.01 34.66
C GLY A 368 -3.99 -16.81 34.50
N GLY A 369 -3.44 -16.29 35.60
CA GLY A 369 -2.53 -15.14 35.58
C GLY A 369 -1.11 -15.45 35.07
N TYR A 370 -0.31 -14.42 34.82
CA TYR A 370 1.07 -14.55 34.31
C TYR A 370 2.01 -15.36 35.21
N GLU A 371 1.99 -15.11 36.52
CA GLU A 371 2.86 -15.84 37.46
C GLU A 371 2.58 -17.36 37.45
N GLY A 372 1.31 -17.75 37.33
CA GLY A 372 0.95 -19.16 37.22
C GLY A 372 1.42 -19.79 35.90
N LEU A 373 1.39 -19.04 34.78
CA LEU A 373 1.92 -19.51 33.51
C LEU A 373 3.42 -19.81 33.62
N LEU A 374 4.20 -18.92 34.23
CA LEU A 374 5.65 -19.11 34.39
C LEU A 374 6.02 -20.40 35.15
N THR A 375 5.15 -20.84 36.06
CA THR A 375 5.34 -22.08 36.85
C THR A 375 4.75 -23.33 36.21
N SER A 376 4.02 -23.19 35.11
CA SER A 376 3.41 -24.30 34.40
C SER A 376 4.42 -25.09 33.53
N ASP A 377 4.10 -26.34 33.17
CA ASP A 377 4.93 -27.16 32.28
C ASP A 377 4.53 -27.03 30.79
N THR A 378 3.93 -25.90 30.41
CA THR A 378 3.54 -25.69 29.02
C THR A 378 4.75 -25.36 28.13
N LEU A 379 4.59 -25.52 26.82
CA LEU A 379 5.64 -25.17 25.86
C LEU A 379 6.02 -23.69 25.95
N THR A 380 5.02 -22.82 26.12
CA THR A 380 5.18 -21.37 26.25
C THR A 380 5.98 -21.02 27.49
N ALA A 381 5.60 -21.55 28.67
CA ALA A 381 6.32 -21.32 29.93
C ALA A 381 7.80 -21.69 29.86
N ARG A 382 8.11 -22.87 29.29
CA ARG A 382 9.50 -23.33 29.10
C ARG A 382 10.34 -22.42 28.21
N HIS A 383 9.73 -21.74 27.24
CA HIS A 383 10.44 -20.81 26.34
C HIS A 383 10.58 -19.40 26.94
N LEU A 384 9.59 -18.92 27.68
CA LEU A 384 9.69 -17.63 28.39
C LEU A 384 10.84 -17.62 29.41
N GLY A 385 11.10 -18.74 30.06
CA GLY A 385 12.22 -18.88 31.02
C GLY A 385 13.60 -19.12 30.38
N LYS A 386 13.70 -19.33 29.06
CA LYS A 386 14.94 -19.78 28.42
C LYS A 386 15.83 -18.60 28.04
N LYS A 387 17.04 -18.52 28.63
CA LYS A 387 18.07 -17.57 28.19
C LYS A 387 18.77 -18.07 26.92
N THR A 388 18.76 -17.26 25.87
CA THR A 388 19.51 -17.54 24.63
C THR A 388 21.02 -17.47 24.89
N ARG A 389 21.77 -18.47 24.41
CA ARG A 389 23.25 -18.45 24.47
C ARG A 389 23.80 -17.67 23.28
N LEU A 390 24.74 -16.76 23.53
CA LEU A 390 25.43 -16.02 22.48
C LEU A 390 26.43 -16.92 21.75
N ASN A 391 26.51 -16.81 20.43
CA ASN A 391 27.59 -17.44 19.67
C ASN A 391 28.87 -16.62 19.84
N LEU A 392 29.82 -17.14 20.63
CA LEU A 392 31.10 -16.48 20.90
C LEU A 392 32.12 -16.65 19.76
N SER A 393 31.85 -17.55 18.80
CA SER A 393 32.73 -17.83 17.66
C SER A 393 31.98 -17.61 16.33
N PRO A 394 31.66 -16.36 15.97
CA PRO A 394 30.97 -16.05 14.72
C PRO A 394 31.86 -16.37 13.50
N ARG A 395 31.21 -16.66 12.38
CA ARG A 395 31.93 -16.88 11.10
C ARG A 395 32.64 -15.60 10.68
N THR A 396 33.87 -15.73 10.19
CA THR A 396 34.60 -14.61 9.60
C THR A 396 34.17 -14.42 8.14
N ALA A 397 33.91 -13.16 7.75
CA ALA A 397 33.50 -12.84 6.38
C ALA A 397 34.65 -13.08 5.39
N LYS A 398 34.37 -13.81 4.31
CA LYS A 398 35.36 -14.07 3.22
C LYS A 398 35.33 -13.02 2.10
N GLY A 399 34.43 -12.05 2.18
CA GLY A 399 34.21 -11.01 1.18
C GLY A 399 32.92 -10.24 1.47
N PHE A 400 32.61 -9.24 0.66
CA PHE A 400 31.42 -8.41 0.81
C PHE A 400 30.75 -8.15 -0.54
N ILE A 401 29.43 -8.13 -0.56
CA ILE A 401 28.61 -7.55 -1.62
C ILE A 401 28.14 -6.17 -1.13
N GLN A 402 28.06 -5.18 -2.01
CA GLN A 402 27.66 -3.84 -1.61
C GLN A 402 26.77 -3.18 -2.65
N SER A 403 25.82 -2.37 -2.17
CA SER A 403 25.10 -1.44 -3.03
C SER A 403 25.92 -0.19 -3.34
N GLY A 404 25.48 0.55 -4.36
CA GLY A 404 25.79 1.95 -4.55
C GLY A 404 25.34 2.82 -3.37
N VAL A 405 25.82 4.07 -3.36
CA VAL A 405 25.35 5.08 -2.39
C VAL A 405 23.96 5.54 -2.83
N SER A 406 23.01 5.55 -1.90
CA SER A 406 21.64 5.93 -2.18
C SER A 406 21.12 6.98 -1.20
N SER A 407 20.33 7.90 -1.76
CA SER A 407 19.52 8.89 -1.04
C SER A 407 18.04 8.73 -1.36
N LEU A 408 17.63 7.51 -1.74
CA LEU A 408 16.24 7.20 -2.05
C LEU A 408 15.36 7.35 -0.80
N HIS A 409 14.23 8.04 -0.92
CA HIS A 409 13.32 8.36 0.20
C HIS A 409 14.04 9.11 1.33
N ASN A 410 14.10 8.53 2.54
CA ASN A 410 14.72 9.14 3.70
C ASN A 410 16.17 8.70 3.94
N LEU A 411 16.75 7.92 3.02
CA LEU A 411 18.16 7.53 3.07
C LEU A 411 19.05 8.76 2.92
N LYS A 412 20.17 8.79 3.66
CA LYS A 412 21.10 9.94 3.71
C LYS A 412 22.46 9.55 3.17
N ASN A 413 22.56 9.38 1.85
CA ASN A 413 23.78 8.95 1.16
C ASN A 413 24.41 7.70 1.79
N VAL A 414 23.60 6.66 2.00
CA VAL A 414 24.05 5.42 2.65
C VAL A 414 24.28 4.31 1.62
N ARG A 415 25.15 3.35 1.96
CA ARG A 415 25.36 2.10 1.21
C ARG A 415 25.25 0.90 2.14
N LEU A 416 24.67 -0.19 1.66
CA LEU A 416 24.62 -1.45 2.40
C LEU A 416 25.78 -2.33 1.98
N ARG A 417 26.58 -2.81 2.95
CA ARG A 417 27.66 -3.79 2.75
C ARG A 417 27.29 -5.08 3.48
N VAL A 418 27.15 -6.19 2.74
CA VAL A 418 26.71 -7.48 3.25
C VAL A 418 27.87 -8.48 3.18
N PRO A 419 28.33 -9.06 4.31
CA PRO A 419 29.37 -10.09 4.32
C PRO A 419 28.90 -11.40 3.66
N LEU A 420 29.76 -11.97 2.82
CA LEU A 420 29.52 -13.27 2.18
C LEU A 420 29.63 -14.42 3.19
N GLY A 421 28.71 -15.39 3.08
CA GLY A 421 28.71 -16.61 3.90
C GLY A 421 28.27 -16.41 5.36
N ALA A 422 27.75 -15.23 5.68
CA ALA A 422 27.26 -14.86 7.01
C ALA A 422 25.78 -14.46 6.97
N LEU A 423 25.08 -14.70 8.09
CA LEU A 423 23.72 -14.20 8.28
C LEU A 423 23.79 -12.72 8.65
N THR A 424 23.28 -11.87 7.78
CA THR A 424 23.24 -10.42 8.01
C THR A 424 21.82 -10.00 8.36
N VAL A 425 21.66 -9.33 9.50
CA VAL A 425 20.37 -8.81 9.96
C VAL A 425 20.38 -7.29 9.86
N VAL A 426 19.44 -6.72 9.10
CA VAL A 426 19.22 -5.27 9.04
C VAL A 426 18.13 -4.91 10.05
N THR A 427 18.51 -4.20 11.11
CA THR A 427 17.61 -3.81 12.21
C THR A 427 17.40 -2.29 12.28
N GLY A 428 16.50 -1.85 13.16
CA GLY A 428 16.16 -0.45 13.41
C GLY A 428 14.66 -0.21 13.54
N VAL A 429 14.28 0.95 14.07
CA VAL A 429 12.89 1.37 14.29
C VAL A 429 12.07 1.45 12.99
N ALA A 430 10.73 1.46 13.11
CA ALA A 430 9.85 1.68 11.96
C ALA A 430 10.18 3.01 11.26
N GLY A 431 10.04 3.06 9.94
CA GLY A 431 10.35 4.26 9.15
C GLY A 431 11.84 4.56 8.94
N SER A 432 12.78 3.84 9.56
CA SER A 432 14.23 4.12 9.42
C SER A 432 14.84 3.89 8.02
N GLY A 433 14.07 3.35 7.08
CA GLY A 433 14.52 3.11 5.69
C GLY A 433 15.01 1.69 5.39
N LYS A 434 14.86 0.71 6.32
CA LYS A 434 15.28 -0.69 6.12
C LYS A 434 14.79 -1.29 4.81
N SER A 435 13.48 -1.22 4.56
CA SER A 435 12.86 -1.79 3.36
C SER A 435 13.30 -1.08 2.09
N THR A 436 13.52 0.24 2.15
CA THR A 436 14.10 1.01 1.04
C THR A 436 15.51 0.52 0.72
N LEU A 437 16.36 0.42 1.74
CA LEU A 437 17.75 0.02 1.58
C LEU A 437 17.89 -1.40 1.03
N VAL A 438 17.09 -2.35 1.54
CA VAL A 438 17.17 -3.75 1.13
C VAL A 438 16.44 -4.02 -0.19
N HIS A 439 15.16 -3.66 -0.31
CA HIS A 439 14.34 -4.07 -1.46
C HIS A 439 14.43 -3.10 -2.65
N ARG A 440 14.56 -1.79 -2.41
CA ARG A 440 14.51 -0.78 -3.48
C ARG A 440 15.89 -0.39 -4.01
N VAL A 441 16.92 -0.53 -3.18
CA VAL A 441 18.32 -0.23 -3.53
C VAL A 441 19.07 -1.53 -3.76
N PHE A 442 19.38 -2.28 -2.69
CA PHE A 442 20.26 -3.45 -2.78
C PHE A 442 19.74 -4.52 -3.74
N ALA A 443 18.49 -4.98 -3.58
CA ALA A 443 17.92 -6.02 -4.45
C ALA A 443 17.75 -5.57 -5.91
N ARG A 444 17.61 -4.26 -6.17
CA ARG A 444 17.50 -3.73 -7.54
C ARG A 444 18.85 -3.76 -8.26
N GLU A 445 19.93 -3.52 -7.53
CA GLU A 445 21.31 -3.54 -8.05
C GLU A 445 21.87 -4.98 -8.13
N HIS A 446 21.24 -5.92 -7.44
CA HIS A 446 21.59 -7.35 -7.39
C HIS A 446 20.43 -8.24 -7.87
N PRO A 447 20.06 -8.20 -9.17
CA PRO A 447 18.92 -8.95 -9.71
C PRO A 447 19.07 -10.48 -9.61
N GLU A 448 20.29 -10.98 -9.37
CA GLU A 448 20.59 -12.39 -9.09
C GLU A 448 20.11 -12.85 -7.70
N ALA A 449 19.81 -11.90 -6.81
CA ALA A 449 19.37 -12.22 -5.45
C ALA A 449 17.95 -12.81 -5.45
N VAL A 450 17.77 -13.94 -4.76
CA VAL A 450 16.43 -14.50 -4.51
C VAL A 450 15.76 -13.69 -3.42
N LEU A 451 14.77 -12.89 -3.79
CA LEU A 451 13.98 -12.10 -2.86
C LEU A 451 12.76 -12.90 -2.39
N ILE A 452 12.75 -13.28 -1.11
CA ILE A 452 11.59 -13.86 -0.43
C ILE A 452 10.93 -12.74 0.39
N ASP A 453 9.72 -12.35 0.01
CA ASP A 453 8.97 -11.28 0.67
C ASP A 453 7.71 -11.79 1.39
N GLN A 454 6.90 -10.86 1.90
CA GLN A 454 5.64 -11.15 2.58
C GLN A 454 4.43 -11.05 1.63
N SER A 455 4.64 -11.04 0.32
CA SER A 455 3.52 -11.07 -0.62
C SER A 455 2.75 -12.38 -0.45
N PRO A 456 1.41 -12.35 -0.53
CA PRO A 456 0.62 -13.57 -0.45
C PRO A 456 1.06 -14.56 -1.52
N VAL A 457 1.16 -15.82 -1.14
CA VAL A 457 1.49 -16.97 -2.02
C VAL A 457 0.40 -17.22 -3.10
N GLN A 458 -0.70 -16.45 -3.08
CA GLN A 458 -1.80 -16.55 -4.02
C GLN A 458 -1.61 -15.66 -5.26
N ALA A 459 -1.46 -16.28 -6.42
CA ALA A 459 -1.67 -15.62 -7.71
C ALA A 459 -3.16 -15.67 -8.12
N ASN A 460 -3.90 -16.72 -7.73
CA ASN A 460 -5.35 -16.86 -7.92
C ASN A 460 -5.93 -17.95 -6.99
N SER A 461 -7.24 -18.21 -7.05
CA SER A 461 -7.95 -19.21 -6.23
C SER A 461 -7.50 -20.66 -6.42
N ARG A 462 -6.68 -20.94 -7.44
CA ARG A 462 -6.13 -22.27 -7.74
C ARG A 462 -4.71 -22.45 -7.19
N SER A 463 -4.09 -21.39 -6.66
CA SER A 463 -2.80 -21.45 -5.98
C SER A 463 -2.97 -22.03 -4.56
N ASN A 464 -2.26 -23.12 -4.29
CA ASN A 464 -2.13 -23.76 -2.99
C ASN A 464 -0.64 -24.11 -2.72
N PRO A 465 -0.27 -24.51 -1.49
CA PRO A 465 1.12 -24.83 -1.16
C PRO A 465 1.76 -25.83 -2.12
N ALA A 466 1.07 -26.91 -2.48
CA ALA A 466 1.61 -27.93 -3.38
C ALA A 466 1.88 -27.41 -4.80
N THR A 467 1.04 -26.51 -5.31
CA THR A 467 1.26 -25.87 -6.62
C THR A 467 2.36 -24.81 -6.57
N PHE A 468 2.50 -24.10 -5.44
CA PHE A 468 3.49 -23.05 -5.29
C PHE A 468 4.90 -23.60 -5.10
N THR A 469 5.03 -24.71 -4.37
CA THR A 469 6.31 -25.41 -4.17
C THR A 469 6.64 -26.40 -5.29
N ASP A 470 5.83 -26.44 -6.35
CA ASP A 470 5.92 -27.40 -7.48
C ASP A 470 5.81 -28.90 -7.12
N ILE A 471 5.51 -29.23 -5.86
CA ILE A 471 5.27 -30.60 -5.38
C ILE A 471 4.12 -31.25 -6.16
N MET A 472 3.10 -30.48 -6.55
CA MET A 472 1.97 -30.98 -7.32
C MET A 472 2.41 -31.57 -8.66
N THR A 473 3.48 -31.08 -9.29
CA THR A 473 4.00 -31.64 -10.54
C THR A 473 4.53 -33.05 -10.32
N SER A 474 5.32 -33.27 -9.26
CA SER A 474 5.80 -34.60 -8.89
C SER A 474 4.64 -35.56 -8.57
N ILE A 475 3.61 -35.10 -7.84
CA ILE A 475 2.43 -35.90 -7.54
C ILE A 475 1.69 -36.29 -8.83
N ARG A 476 1.47 -35.35 -9.75
CA ARG A 476 0.80 -35.63 -11.03
C ARG A 476 1.55 -36.66 -11.86
N ASN A 477 2.89 -36.57 -11.91
CA ASN A 477 3.70 -37.51 -12.66
C ASN A 477 3.61 -38.92 -12.08
N ALA A 478 3.62 -39.06 -10.75
CA ALA A 478 3.44 -40.35 -10.10
C ALA A 478 2.05 -40.96 -10.39
N PHE A 479 0.99 -40.15 -10.38
CA PHE A 479 -0.35 -40.61 -10.77
C PHE A 479 -0.45 -40.97 -12.25
N ALA A 480 0.17 -40.18 -13.13
CA ALA A 480 0.23 -40.44 -14.56
C ALA A 480 0.87 -41.80 -14.86
N GLU A 481 2.02 -42.06 -14.24
CA GLU A 481 2.75 -43.32 -14.35
C GLU A 481 1.92 -44.50 -13.83
N ALA A 482 1.34 -44.38 -12.64
CA ALA A 482 0.54 -45.45 -12.03
C ALA A 482 -0.75 -45.79 -12.80
N ASN A 483 -1.32 -44.83 -13.54
CA ASN A 483 -2.59 -45.01 -14.26
C ASN A 483 -2.42 -45.13 -15.79
N GLY A 484 -1.18 -45.08 -16.30
CA GLY A 484 -0.92 -45.07 -17.75
C GLY A 484 -1.63 -43.92 -18.47
N ALA A 485 -1.83 -42.78 -17.81
CA ALA A 485 -2.61 -41.65 -18.31
C ALA A 485 -1.77 -40.37 -18.39
N PRO A 486 -2.08 -39.41 -19.27
CA PRO A 486 -1.35 -38.15 -19.33
C PRO A 486 -1.44 -37.34 -18.01
N ALA A 487 -0.32 -36.77 -17.56
CA ALA A 487 -0.25 -35.95 -16.34
C ALA A 487 -1.22 -34.74 -16.33
N GLY A 488 -1.61 -34.26 -17.52
CA GLY A 488 -2.61 -33.20 -17.68
C GLY A 488 -3.99 -33.54 -17.11
N LEU A 489 -4.36 -34.83 -17.06
CA LEU A 489 -5.63 -35.29 -16.47
C LEU A 489 -5.68 -35.12 -14.95
N PHE A 490 -4.51 -35.05 -14.30
CA PHE A 490 -4.38 -34.85 -12.86
C PHE A 490 -4.08 -33.39 -12.50
N SER A 491 -4.23 -32.47 -13.46
CA SER A 491 -4.02 -31.03 -13.27
C SER A 491 -5.28 -30.31 -12.79
N TYR A 492 -5.12 -29.39 -11.83
CA TYR A 492 -6.16 -28.41 -11.45
C TYR A 492 -6.51 -27.43 -12.60
N ASN A 493 -5.64 -27.31 -13.61
CA ASN A 493 -5.83 -26.53 -14.82
C ASN A 493 -5.75 -27.47 -16.03
N PRO A 494 -6.85 -28.12 -16.43
CA PRO A 494 -6.85 -28.99 -17.60
C PRO A 494 -6.69 -28.14 -18.87
N THR A 495 -5.81 -28.57 -19.78
CA THR A 495 -5.60 -27.99 -21.11
C THR A 495 -6.63 -28.49 -22.13
N GLU A 496 -7.44 -29.49 -21.78
CA GLU A 496 -8.56 -29.99 -22.60
C GLU A 496 -9.87 -29.93 -21.81
N PRO A 497 -11.02 -29.65 -22.46
CA PRO A 497 -12.31 -29.80 -21.81
C PRO A 497 -12.50 -31.26 -21.40
N ALA A 498 -12.78 -31.47 -20.10
CA ALA A 498 -13.08 -32.80 -19.58
C ALA A 498 -14.15 -33.46 -20.47
N ARG A 499 -13.85 -34.61 -21.07
CA ARG A 499 -14.87 -35.41 -21.75
C ARG A 499 -16.00 -35.70 -20.74
N PRO A 500 -17.27 -35.57 -21.15
CA PRO A 500 -18.38 -35.92 -20.26
C PRO A 500 -18.22 -37.38 -19.83
N ALA A 501 -18.44 -37.63 -18.54
CA ALA A 501 -18.39 -38.96 -17.94
C ALA A 501 -19.28 -39.90 -18.76
N ARG A 502 -18.71 -41.03 -19.20
CA ARG A 502 -19.50 -42.12 -19.78
C ARG A 502 -20.50 -42.59 -18.73
N GLU A 503 -21.77 -42.66 -19.10
CA GLU A 503 -22.80 -43.31 -18.30
C GLU A 503 -22.35 -44.72 -17.91
N PRO A 504 -22.67 -45.19 -16.69
CA PRO A 504 -22.40 -46.57 -16.31
C PRO A 504 -23.20 -47.49 -17.22
N ALA A 505 -22.51 -48.43 -17.88
CA ALA A 505 -23.12 -49.48 -18.66
C ALA A 505 -24.15 -50.21 -17.79
N SER A 506 -25.40 -50.23 -18.24
CA SER A 506 -26.44 -51.12 -17.72
C SER A 506 -26.01 -52.56 -17.96
N SER A 507 -25.55 -53.24 -16.90
CA SER A 507 -25.46 -54.70 -16.88
C SER A 507 -26.82 -55.27 -16.49
N ASN A 508 -27.45 -55.97 -17.44
CA ASN A 508 -28.39 -57.07 -17.13
C ASN A 508 -27.64 -58.24 -16.50
#